data_AF-A0A5Q4H541-F1
#
_entry.id   AF-A0A5Q4H541-F1
#
_cell.length_a   1.000
_cell.length_b   1.000
_cell.length_c   1.000
_cell.angle_alpha   90.00
_cell.angle_beta   90.00
_cell.angle_gamma   90.00
#
_symmetry.space_group_name_H-M   'P 1'
#
loop_
_entity.id
_entity.type
_entity.pdbx_description
1 polymer ?
#
loop_
_entity_poly.entity_id
_entity_poly.type
_entity_poly.pdbx_seq_one_letter_code
_entity_poly.pdbx_strand_id
1 'polypeptide(L)'
;MPQAVVDPEELREFARSLKKFNNDLRDRSRSLANQLASMGSSWRDQEHVKFVQQFDEGMRMIARFLENNDRHVPYLLRKAEAIDEYLRS
;
A
#
# COMPACT_ATOMS: atom_id res chain seq x y z
N MET A 1 8.55 8.09 33.67
CA MET A 1 8.64 6.68 33.22
C MET A 1 8.12 6.64 31.79
N PRO A 2 8.92 6.25 30.80
CA PRO A 2 8.42 6.03 29.44
C PRO A 2 7.38 4.91 29.50
N GLN A 3 6.09 5.25 29.44
CA GLN A 3 5.03 4.27 29.27
C GLN A 3 5.17 3.70 27.86
N ALA A 4 5.41 2.39 27.73
CA ALA A 4 5.25 1.71 26.45
C ALA A 4 3.75 1.73 26.12
N VAL A 5 3.31 2.71 25.34
CA VAL A 5 1.88 2.92 24.99
C VAL A 5 1.39 1.91 23.93
N VAL A 6 2.28 1.08 23.36
CA VAL A 6 1.91 0.14 22.30
C VAL A 6 2.65 -1.19 22.45
N ASP A 7 1.94 -2.30 22.21
CA ASP A 7 2.48 -3.65 22.23
C ASP A 7 3.41 -3.87 21.01
N PRO A 8 4.67 -4.31 21.20
CA PRO A 8 5.56 -4.59 20.09
C PRO A 8 5.06 -5.69 19.15
N GLU A 9 4.30 -6.69 19.63
CA GLU A 9 3.75 -7.73 18.77
C GLU A 9 2.61 -7.20 17.89
N GLU A 10 1.73 -6.37 18.45
CA GLU A 10 0.66 -5.69 17.68
C GLU A 10 1.25 -4.85 16.54
N LEU A 11 2.35 -4.13 16.79
CA LEU A 11 3.07 -3.38 15.75
C LEU A 11 3.64 -4.29 14.65
N ARG A 12 4.19 -5.46 15.01
CA ARG A 12 4.72 -6.42 14.03
C ARG A 12 3.59 -7.02 13.19
N GLU A 13 2.48 -7.40 13.81
CA GLU A 13 1.29 -7.91 13.12
C GLU A 13 0.73 -6.89 12.13
N PHE A 14 0.62 -5.64 12.55
CA PHE A 14 0.17 -4.56 11.68
C PHE A 14 1.15 -4.34 10.52
N ALA A 15 2.47 -4.29 10.77
CA ALA A 15 3.47 -4.14 9.72
C ALA A 15 3.44 -5.28 8.68
N ARG A 16 3.28 -6.53 9.14
CA ARG A 16 3.10 -7.71 8.27
C ARG A 16 1.83 -7.58 7.42
N SER A 17 0.72 -7.17 8.04
CA SER A 17 -0.56 -6.98 7.37
C SER A 17 -0.51 -5.87 6.33
N LEU A 18 0.12 -4.73 6.66
CA LEU A 18 0.32 -3.60 5.76
C LEU A 18 1.15 -4.00 4.54
N LYS A 19 2.24 -4.75 4.74
CA LYS A 19 3.06 -5.27 3.64
C LYS A 19 2.27 -6.19 2.71
N LYS A 20 1.48 -7.11 3.26
CA LYS A 20 0.63 -8.00 2.47
C LYS A 20 -0.41 -7.20 1.67
N PHE A 21 -1.10 -6.28 2.33
CA PHE A 21 -2.08 -5.41 1.69
C PHE A 21 -1.48 -4.61 0.53
N ASN A 22 -0.29 -4.03 0.71
CA ASN A 22 0.39 -3.29 -0.35
C ASN A 22 0.68 -4.17 -1.58
N ASN A 23 1.12 -5.42 -1.38
CA ASN A 23 1.35 -6.36 -2.47
C ASN A 23 0.05 -6.73 -3.19
N ASP A 24 -0.98 -7.11 -2.43
CA ASP A 24 -2.28 -7.50 -2.99
C ASP A 24 -2.92 -6.34 -3.78
N LEU A 25 -2.84 -5.11 -3.26
CA LEU A 25 -3.35 -3.92 -3.94
C LEU A 25 -2.56 -3.64 -5.22
N ARG A 26 -1.22 -3.75 -5.19
CA ARG A 26 -0.37 -3.56 -6.37
C ARG A 26 -0.74 -4.52 -7.50
N ASP A 27 -0.94 -5.80 -7.18
CA ASP A 27 -1.26 -6.82 -8.17
C ASP A 27 -2.67 -6.63 -8.74
N ARG A 28 -3.65 -6.30 -7.89
CA ARG A 28 -5.02 -5.99 -8.33
C ARG A 28 -5.07 -4.74 -9.21
N SER A 29 -4.35 -3.67 -8.85
CA SER A 29 -4.26 -2.45 -9.66
C SER A 29 -3.64 -2.71 -11.03
N ARG A 30 -2.57 -3.51 -11.10
CA ARG A 30 -1.96 -3.92 -12.39
C ARG A 30 -2.92 -4.74 -13.24
N SER A 31 -3.60 -5.71 -12.64
CA SER A 31 -4.60 -6.52 -13.35
C SER A 31 -5.72 -5.65 -13.94
N LEU A 32 -6.23 -4.69 -13.17
CA LEU A 32 -7.30 -3.80 -13.61
C LEU A 32 -6.83 -2.86 -14.74
N ALA A 33 -5.62 -2.32 -14.66
CA ALA A 33 -5.04 -1.51 -15.73
C ALA A 33 -4.88 -2.30 -17.03
N ASN A 34 -4.45 -3.57 -16.95
CA ASN A 34 -4.35 -4.45 -18.11
C ASN A 34 -5.72 -4.73 -18.75
N GLN A 35 -6.77 -4.92 -17.93
CA GLN A 35 -8.13 -5.09 -18.43
C GLN A 35 -8.61 -3.84 -19.17
N LEU A 36 -8.39 -2.64 -18.61
CA LEU A 36 -8.74 -1.39 -19.29
C LEU A 36 -7.98 -1.25 -20.62
N ALA A 37 -6.68 -1.56 -20.65
CA ALA A 37 -5.90 -1.53 -21.87
C ALA A 37 -6.46 -2.48 -22.95
N SER A 38 -6.93 -3.67 -22.55
CA SER A 38 -7.57 -4.61 -23.48
C SER A 38 -8.91 -4.10 -24.05
N MET A 39 -9.67 -3.31 -23.27
CA MET A 39 -10.93 -2.71 -23.71
C MET A 39 -10.73 -1.62 -24.78
N GLY A 40 -9.55 -1.00 -24.86
CA GLY A 40 -9.24 -0.05 -25.93
C GLY A 40 -9.30 -0.66 -27.34
N SER A 41 -9.32 -1.99 -27.45
CA SER A 41 -9.56 -2.68 -28.70
C SER A 41 -11.00 -2.55 -29.22
N SER A 42 -11.99 -2.48 -28.33
CA SER A 42 -13.43 -2.45 -28.66
C SER A 42 -14.12 -1.11 -28.31
N TRP A 43 -13.54 -0.32 -27.40
CA TRP A 43 -14.04 0.97 -26.98
C TRP A 43 -13.06 2.09 -27.40
N ARG A 44 -13.45 2.92 -28.37
CA ARG A 44 -12.56 3.89 -29.03
C ARG A 44 -13.18 5.27 -29.25
N ASP A 45 -14.11 5.66 -28.38
CA ASP A 45 -14.75 6.97 -28.45
C ASP A 45 -14.07 7.99 -27.51
N GLN A 46 -14.58 9.22 -27.50
CA GLN A 46 -14.08 10.29 -26.64
C GLN A 46 -14.33 10.02 -25.15
N GLU A 47 -15.37 9.27 -24.80
CA GLU A 47 -15.69 8.91 -23.41
C GLU A 47 -14.65 7.93 -22.86
N HIS A 48 -14.21 6.97 -23.67
CA HIS A 48 -13.10 6.09 -23.34
C HIS A 48 -11.83 6.89 -23.02
N VAL A 49 -11.50 7.89 -23.84
CA VAL A 49 -10.31 8.74 -23.61
C VAL A 49 -10.40 9.48 -22.28
N LYS A 50 -11.55 10.10 -21.98
CA LYS A 50 -11.78 10.80 -20.70
C LYS A 50 -11.70 9.84 -19.52
N PHE A 51 -12.29 8.65 -19.65
CA PHE A 51 -12.26 7.63 -18.61
C PHE A 51 -10.84 7.17 -18.31
N VAL A 52 -10.05 6.85 -19.35
CA VAL A 52 -8.65 6.42 -19.19
C VAL A 52 -7.83 7.48 -18.47
N GLN A 53 -8.01 8.77 -18.79
CA GLN A 53 -7.32 9.85 -18.10
C GLN A 53 -7.63 9.88 -16.59
N GLN A 54 -8.91 9.83 -16.22
CA GLN A 54 -9.33 9.82 -14.81
C GLN A 54 -8.87 8.55 -14.08
N PHE A 55 -8.90 7.41 -14.77
CA PHE A 55 -8.43 6.14 -14.23
C PHE A 55 -6.93 6.18 -13.94
N ASP A 56 -6.12 6.71 -14.86
CA ASP A 56 -4.67 6.85 -14.70
C ASP A 56 -4.31 7.79 -13.54
N GLU A 57 -5.05 8.86 -13.34
CA GLU A 57 -4.91 9.74 -12.17
C GLU A 57 -5.15 8.97 -10.87
N GLY A 58 -6.20 8.15 -10.82
CA GLY A 58 -6.50 7.23 -9.73
C GLY A 58 -5.34 6.26 -9.45
N MET A 59 -4.81 5.63 -10.51
CA MET A 59 -3.70 4.69 -10.38
C MET A 59 -2.42 5.36 -9.87
N ARG A 60 -2.15 6.61 -10.25
CA ARG A 60 -1.02 7.39 -9.71
C ARG A 60 -1.18 7.67 -8.21
N MET A 61 -2.40 7.91 -7.73
CA MET A 61 -2.65 8.07 -6.30
C MET A 61 -2.39 6.78 -5.53
N ILE A 62 -2.85 5.64 -6.06
CA ILE A 62 -2.59 4.32 -5.47
C ILE A 62 -1.08 4.03 -5.43
N ALA A 63 -0.36 4.31 -6.51
CA ALA A 63 1.09 4.11 -6.56
C ALA A 63 1.83 4.91 -5.47
N ARG A 64 1.50 6.20 -5.31
CA ARG A 64 2.07 7.04 -4.24
C ARG A 64 1.74 6.53 -2.84
N PHE A 65 0.52 6.08 -2.62
CA PHE A 65 0.10 5.49 -1.34
C PHE A 65 0.90 4.23 -1.01
N LEU A 66 1.09 3.33 -1.99
CA LEU A 66 1.91 2.12 -1.83
C LEU A 66 3.37 2.46 -1.49
N GLU A 67 3.98 3.41 -2.19
CA GLU A 67 5.35 3.87 -1.93
C GLU A 67 5.53 4.40 -0.51
N ASN A 68 4.57 5.19 -0.02
CA ASN A 68 4.60 5.72 1.34
C ASN A 68 4.50 4.59 2.37
N ASN A 69 3.56 3.66 2.19
CA ASN A 69 3.38 2.55 3.13
C ASN A 69 4.58 1.60 3.16
N ASP A 70 5.19 1.32 2.00
CA ASP A 70 6.37 0.44 1.92
C ASP A 70 7.56 1.02 2.70
N ARG A 71 7.66 2.36 2.82
CA ARG A 71 8.65 3.03 3.68
C ARG A 71 8.31 2.93 5.17
N HIS A 72 7.02 2.85 5.53
CA HIS A 72 6.59 2.75 6.92
C HIS A 72 6.71 1.35 7.51
N VAL A 73 6.59 0.29 6.70
CA VAL A 73 6.78 -1.10 7.17
C VAL A 73 8.09 -1.30 7.97
N PRO A 74 9.29 -0.97 7.45
CA PRO A 74 10.53 -1.15 8.20
C PRO A 74 10.63 -0.24 9.43
N TYR A 75 10.01 0.95 9.39
CA TYR A 75 9.95 1.84 10.55
C TYR A 75 9.15 1.21 11.71
N LEU A 76 7.98 0.63 11.41
CA LEU A 76 7.15 -0.04 12.41
C LEU A 76 7.87 -1.23 13.05
N LEU A 77 8.60 -2.01 12.25
CA LEU A 77 9.40 -3.14 12.75
C LEU A 77 10.51 -2.68 13.69
N ARG A 78 11.31 -1.67 13.31
CA ARG A 78 12.35 -1.10 14.17
C ARG A 78 11.78 -0.52 15.47
N LYS A 79 10.60 0.11 15.38
CA LYS A 79 9.92 0.64 16.57
C LYS A 79 9.50 -0.48 17.52
N ALA A 80 9.01 -1.60 17.00
CA ALA A 80 8.68 -2.77 17.81
C ALA A 80 9.92 -3.38 18.47
N GLU A 81 11.05 -3.47 17.75
CA GLU A 81 12.33 -3.95 18.30
C GLU A 81 12.81 -3.07 19.48
N ALA A 82 12.82 -1.75 19.32
CA ALA A 82 13.23 -0.82 20.37
C ALA A 82 12.34 -0.89 21.63
N ILE A 83 11.03 -1.12 21.46
CA ILE A 83 10.10 -1.30 22.58
C ILE A 83 10.36 -2.63 23.31
N ASP A 84 10.59 -3.72 22.56
CA ASP A 84 10.89 -5.04 23.12
C ASP A 84 12.21 -5.02 23.91
N GLU A 85 13.24 -4.35 23.40
CA GLU A 85 14.51 -4.12 24.12
C GLU A 85 14.30 -3.35 25.43
N TYR A 86 13.50 -2.27 25.40
CA TYR A 86 13.18 -1.47 26.58
C TYR A 86 12.35 -2.23 27.64
N LEU A 87 11.47 -3.16 27.22
CA LEU A 87 10.68 -3.98 28.15
C LEU A 87 11.49 -5.12 28.79
N ARG A 88 12.61 -5.51 28.18
CA ARG A 88 13.52 -6.55 28.70
C ARG A 88 14.60 -6.01 29.63
N SER A 89 14.84 -4.69 29.62
CA SER A 89 15.77 -3.99 30.52
C SER A 89 15.11 -3.61 31.84
#